data_AF-A0ABD2SG63-F1
#
_entry.id   AF-A0ABD2SG63-F1
#
_cell.length_a   1.000
_cell.length_b   1.000
_cell.length_c   1.000
_cell.angle_alpha   90.00
_cell.angle_beta   90.00
_cell.angle_gamma   90.00
#
_symmetry.space_group_name_H-M   'P 1'
#
loop_
_entity.id
_entity.type
_entity.pdbx_description
1 polymer ?
#
loop_
_entity_poly.entity_id
_entity_poly.type
_entity_poly.pdbx_seq_one_letter_code
_entity_poly.pdbx_strand_id
1 'polypeptide(L)'
;MASHNHMDDDLDFGGDFSATRRSGTKRSFGDLDDDEDDIFGSKKGNLLKVEETAPGAATGMILSLRESLQDCKDTLASSQTELESAKSEIQKWRSAFEKEPFIPPGMTPEPKFVVSYLQNLRSSEESLREQLERAKKKEAAFIVTFAKREQEIAELKSAVRDLRAQLKPPSMQARKLLLDPAIHEEFTRLKNLVEEKDKKVKELQDNIAAVNFTPQSKMGKMLMAKCRTLQEENEEIGNQANEGKIHELTMKLALQRSQNAELKSQFEGLCKQIEGLTNDVERSNEMVLILQDKVEEKDEEISKLNEELNEKNTNVEKTELTPDKTANDEETTTTEAQAENE
;
A
#
# COMPACT_ATOMS: atom_id res chain seq x y z
N MET A 1 -8.99 38.08 3.43
CA MET A 1 -9.16 37.59 2.05
C MET A 1 -10.65 37.40 1.80
N ALA A 2 -11.13 37.73 0.61
CA ALA A 2 -12.53 37.60 0.22
C ALA A 2 -12.61 37.01 -1.19
N SER A 3 -13.74 36.42 -1.55
CA SER A 3 -14.16 36.19 -2.92
C SER A 3 -15.68 36.20 -2.93
N HIS A 4 -16.25 37.13 -3.69
CA HIS A 4 -17.69 37.41 -3.73
C HIS A 4 -18.07 37.43 -5.20
N ASN A 5 -18.74 36.38 -5.68
CA ASN A 5 -19.24 36.35 -7.05
C ASN A 5 -20.56 37.11 -7.10
N HIS A 6 -20.42 38.41 -7.28
CA HIS A 6 -21.45 39.31 -7.76
C HIS A 6 -21.47 39.19 -9.30
N MET A 7 -22.63 38.96 -9.88
CA MET A 7 -22.87 39.12 -11.31
C MET A 7 -24.13 39.96 -11.44
N ASP A 8 -24.02 41.06 -12.16
CA ASP A 8 -25.13 41.94 -12.52
C ASP A 8 -25.79 41.40 -13.80
N ASP A 9 -27.13 41.51 -13.88
CA ASP A 9 -27.90 41.28 -15.10
C ASP A 9 -29.05 42.30 -15.18
N ASP A 10 -28.70 43.59 -15.07
CA ASP A 10 -29.57 44.71 -15.45
C ASP A 10 -29.66 44.80 -16.98
N LEU A 11 -30.65 44.15 -17.59
CA LEU A 11 -31.02 44.38 -19.00
C LEU A 11 -32.52 44.62 -19.18
N ASP A 12 -32.87 45.90 -19.22
CA ASP A 12 -34.12 46.43 -19.74
C ASP A 12 -34.30 46.13 -21.24
N PHE A 13 -35.37 45.41 -21.57
CA PHE A 13 -36.19 45.68 -22.76
C PHE A 13 -37.59 45.08 -22.50
N GLY A 14 -38.69 45.74 -22.84
CA GLY A 14 -38.88 46.71 -23.91
C GLY A 14 -39.77 46.06 -24.97
N GLY A 15 -41.08 46.28 -24.88
CA GLY A 15 -42.03 45.64 -25.79
C GLY A 15 -42.15 46.40 -27.09
N ASP A 16 -42.01 45.72 -28.24
CA ASP A 16 -42.47 46.22 -29.53
C ASP A 16 -43.04 45.09 -30.42
N PHE A 17 -44.04 45.44 -31.23
CA PHE A 17 -44.78 44.53 -32.11
C PHE A 17 -44.21 44.56 -33.54
N SER A 18 -43.32 43.62 -33.88
CA SER A 18 -42.88 43.42 -35.28
C SER A 18 -43.46 42.13 -35.89
N ALA A 19 -44.55 42.27 -36.63
CA ALA A 19 -45.20 41.15 -37.31
C ALA A 19 -44.51 40.80 -38.65
N THR A 20 -44.13 39.53 -38.85
CA THR A 20 -43.68 39.03 -40.16
C THR A 20 -44.56 37.89 -40.70
N ARG A 21 -45.59 38.31 -41.44
CA ARG A 21 -46.07 37.74 -42.72
C ARG A 21 -46.10 36.19 -42.85
N ARG A 22 -47.31 35.62 -42.80
CA ARG A 22 -47.67 34.49 -43.67
C ARG A 22 -48.36 35.01 -44.95
N SER A 23 -48.21 34.25 -46.04
CA SER A 23 -48.73 34.59 -47.37
C SER A 23 -50.22 34.28 -47.52
N GLY A 24 -50.78 34.55 -48.71
CA GLY A 24 -52.20 34.61 -49.07
C GLY A 24 -53.12 33.43 -48.67
N THR A 25 -54.43 33.57 -48.82
CA THR A 25 -55.14 34.50 -49.73
C THR A 25 -56.47 34.95 -49.15
N LYS A 26 -56.80 36.26 -49.26
CA LYS A 26 -58.15 36.76 -48.97
C LYS A 26 -59.14 36.21 -49.99
N ARG A 27 -60.23 35.58 -49.55
CA ARG A 27 -61.49 35.60 -50.32
C ARG A 27 -62.23 36.88 -49.95
N SER A 28 -62.80 37.56 -50.93
CA SER A 28 -63.55 38.80 -50.66
C SER A 28 -64.81 38.46 -49.88
N PHE A 29 -65.16 39.31 -48.91
CA PHE A 29 -66.57 39.51 -48.61
C PHE A 29 -67.12 40.28 -49.83
N GLY A 30 -68.15 39.74 -50.49
CA GLY A 30 -68.92 40.49 -51.47
C GLY A 30 -70.07 41.20 -50.75
N ASP A 31 -70.50 42.34 -51.26
CA ASP A 31 -71.80 42.89 -50.88
C ASP A 31 -72.90 41.91 -51.30
N LEU A 32 -74.00 41.94 -50.55
CA LEU A 32 -75.27 41.33 -50.96
C LEU A 32 -76.08 42.46 -51.61
N ASP A 33 -75.79 42.71 -52.88
CA ASP A 33 -76.64 43.55 -53.72
C ASP A 33 -78.02 42.88 -53.90
N ASP A 34 -79.06 43.72 -53.93
CA ASP A 34 -80.46 43.36 -53.72
C ASP A 34 -81.20 43.18 -55.06
N ASP A 35 -80.85 42.13 -55.80
CA ASP A 35 -81.43 41.81 -57.12
C ASP A 35 -82.57 40.76 -57.01
N GLU A 36 -83.82 41.25 -56.94
CA GLU A 36 -85.06 40.48 -57.16
C GLU A 36 -85.16 40.08 -58.66
N ASP A 37 -84.60 38.91 -59.00
CA ASP A 37 -84.53 38.38 -60.37
C ASP A 37 -85.93 37.87 -60.84
N ASP A 38 -86.79 38.82 -61.25
CA ASP A 38 -88.19 38.60 -61.65
C ASP A 38 -88.31 37.66 -62.86
N ILE A 39 -88.65 36.40 -62.56
CA ILE A 39 -88.64 35.27 -63.50
C ILE A 39 -89.68 35.37 -64.64
N PHE A 40 -90.44 36.47 -64.73
CA PHE A 40 -91.40 36.75 -65.81
C PHE A 40 -90.96 37.85 -66.81
N GLY A 41 -89.64 37.99 -67.02
CA GLY A 41 -89.01 38.82 -68.07
C GLY A 41 -89.64 38.65 -69.47
N SER A 42 -90.59 39.54 -69.79
CA SER A 42 -91.44 39.45 -70.97
C SER A 42 -90.70 39.80 -72.27
N LYS A 43 -90.07 38.78 -72.87
CA LYS A 43 -89.20 38.85 -74.06
C LYS A 43 -89.96 39.18 -75.36
N LYS A 44 -90.48 40.40 -75.46
CA LYS A 44 -91.19 40.93 -76.64
C LYS A 44 -90.20 41.25 -77.77
N GLY A 45 -89.76 40.22 -78.47
CA GLY A 45 -88.76 40.32 -79.54
C GLY A 45 -89.22 41.18 -80.72
N ASN A 46 -88.30 41.99 -81.25
CA ASN A 46 -88.48 42.72 -82.50
C ASN A 46 -88.55 41.73 -83.68
N LEU A 47 -89.73 41.53 -84.26
CA LEU A 47 -89.85 40.87 -85.56
C LEU A 47 -89.40 41.86 -86.65
N LEU A 48 -88.39 41.50 -87.44
CA LEU A 48 -87.92 42.33 -88.54
C LEU A 48 -88.97 42.48 -89.64
N LYS A 49 -88.82 43.56 -90.44
CA LYS A 49 -89.57 43.73 -91.69
C LYS A 49 -89.28 42.55 -92.64
N VAL A 50 -90.31 42.10 -93.33
CA VAL A 50 -90.14 41.28 -94.54
C VAL A 50 -89.80 42.21 -95.70
N GLU A 51 -88.73 41.88 -96.42
CA GLU A 51 -88.37 42.44 -97.73
C GLU A 51 -88.00 41.26 -98.65
N GLU A 52 -88.03 41.45 -99.97
CA GLU A 52 -88.35 40.37 -100.91
C GLU A 52 -87.27 39.29 -101.13
N THR A 53 -87.72 38.14 -101.66
CA THR A 53 -86.97 36.88 -101.72
C THR A 53 -85.83 36.88 -102.76
N ALA A 54 -84.60 36.62 -102.30
CA ALA A 54 -83.48 36.20 -103.15
C ALA A 54 -83.15 34.69 -102.93
N PRO A 55 -82.71 33.94 -103.96
CA PRO A 55 -82.60 32.47 -103.88
C PRO A 55 -81.69 31.91 -102.79
N GLY A 56 -80.65 32.66 -102.37
CA GLY A 56 -79.75 32.24 -101.30
C GLY A 56 -80.40 32.20 -99.91
N ALA A 57 -81.43 33.03 -99.67
CA ALA A 57 -82.08 33.14 -98.36
C ALA A 57 -82.81 31.85 -97.95
N ALA A 58 -83.46 31.18 -98.91
CA ALA A 58 -84.15 29.90 -98.66
C ALA A 58 -83.17 28.79 -98.26
N THR A 59 -82.05 28.65 -98.99
CA THR A 59 -81.01 27.66 -98.67
C THR A 59 -80.34 27.95 -97.33
N GLY A 60 -80.06 29.22 -97.02
CA GLY A 60 -79.54 29.64 -95.72
C GLY A 60 -80.47 29.25 -94.58
N MET A 61 -81.77 29.59 -94.67
CA MET A 61 -82.77 29.18 -93.68
C MET A 61 -82.87 27.66 -93.51
N ILE A 62 -82.82 26.88 -94.60
CA ILE A 62 -82.84 25.40 -94.54
C ILE A 62 -81.60 24.84 -93.82
N LEU A 63 -80.42 25.46 -93.98
CA LEU A 63 -79.21 25.04 -93.25
C LEU A 63 -79.28 25.43 -91.77
N SER A 64 -79.65 26.67 -91.44
CA SER A 64 -79.81 27.10 -90.04
C SER A 64 -80.88 26.31 -89.29
N LEU A 65 -81.96 25.90 -89.97
CA LEU A 65 -82.98 25.01 -89.39
C LEU A 65 -82.47 23.57 -89.18
N ARG A 66 -81.54 23.08 -90.00
CA ARG A 66 -80.91 21.76 -89.81
C ARG A 66 -79.87 21.78 -88.69
N GLU A 67 -79.10 22.84 -88.61
CA GLU A 67 -78.13 23.11 -87.53
C GLU A 67 -78.88 23.20 -86.20
N SER A 68 -79.90 24.08 -86.10
CA SER A 68 -80.75 24.19 -84.91
C SER A 68 -81.51 22.90 -84.56
N LEU A 69 -81.92 22.09 -85.54
CA LEU A 69 -82.50 20.76 -85.30
C LEU A 69 -81.48 19.77 -84.72
N GLN A 70 -80.22 19.83 -85.17
CA GLN A 70 -79.14 18.98 -84.67
C GLN A 70 -78.70 19.43 -83.27
N ASP A 71 -78.58 20.74 -83.01
CA ASP A 71 -78.36 21.29 -81.67
C ASP A 71 -79.47 20.87 -80.69
N CYS A 72 -80.74 20.95 -81.12
CA CYS A 72 -81.90 20.50 -80.34
C CYS A 72 -81.85 18.99 -80.04
N LYS A 73 -81.34 18.19 -80.97
CA LYS A 73 -81.18 16.74 -80.81
C LYS A 73 -80.01 16.37 -79.89
N ASP A 74 -78.90 17.12 -79.94
CA ASP A 74 -77.73 16.85 -79.10
C ASP A 74 -77.90 17.41 -77.68
N THR A 75 -78.61 18.54 -77.51
CA THR A 75 -79.06 19.01 -76.19
C THR A 75 -80.11 18.08 -75.57
N LEU A 76 -81.01 17.48 -76.38
CA LEU A 76 -81.90 16.40 -75.93
C LEU A 76 -81.11 15.15 -75.49
N ALA A 77 -80.03 14.80 -76.18
CA ALA A 77 -79.16 13.69 -75.79
C ALA A 77 -78.41 13.98 -74.46
N SER A 78 -77.87 15.19 -74.27
CA SER A 78 -77.28 15.62 -72.99
C SER A 78 -78.32 15.51 -71.87
N SER A 79 -79.49 16.14 -72.07
CA SER A 79 -80.61 16.12 -71.13
C SER A 79 -81.04 14.70 -70.74
N GLN A 80 -81.02 13.76 -71.69
CA GLN A 80 -81.33 12.35 -71.41
C GLN A 80 -80.24 11.67 -70.56
N THR A 81 -78.96 11.94 -70.82
CA THR A 81 -77.87 11.38 -70.00
C THR A 81 -77.82 11.98 -68.59
N GLU A 82 -78.11 13.27 -68.46
CA GLU A 82 -78.27 13.96 -67.17
C GLU A 82 -79.47 13.39 -66.39
N LEU A 83 -80.59 13.13 -67.07
CA LEU A 83 -81.77 12.49 -66.49
C LEU A 83 -81.48 11.06 -65.97
N GLU A 84 -80.75 10.22 -66.72
CA GLU A 84 -80.36 8.89 -66.22
C GLU A 84 -79.32 8.98 -65.08
N SER A 85 -78.41 9.95 -65.12
CA SER A 85 -77.49 10.23 -64.01
C SER A 85 -78.24 10.58 -62.72
N ALA A 86 -79.18 11.53 -62.81
CA ALA A 86 -80.04 11.97 -61.70
C ALA A 86 -80.94 10.84 -61.18
N LYS A 87 -81.51 9.99 -62.06
CA LYS A 87 -82.22 8.77 -61.65
C LYS A 87 -81.30 7.82 -60.87
N SER A 88 -80.06 7.61 -61.33
CA SER A 88 -79.09 6.76 -60.63
C SER A 88 -78.74 7.32 -59.25
N GLU A 89 -78.68 8.64 -59.10
CA GLU A 89 -78.44 9.31 -57.83
C GLU A 89 -79.64 9.20 -56.89
N ILE A 90 -80.86 9.46 -57.37
CA ILE A 90 -82.10 9.23 -56.61
C ILE A 90 -82.19 7.77 -56.15
N GLN A 91 -81.77 6.81 -56.97
CA GLN A 91 -81.70 5.39 -56.57
C GLN A 91 -80.64 5.13 -55.50
N LYS A 92 -79.45 5.74 -55.57
CA LYS A 92 -78.42 5.66 -54.50
C LYS A 92 -78.95 6.21 -53.17
N TRP A 93 -79.57 7.40 -53.19
CA TRP A 93 -80.17 8.01 -52.00
C TRP A 93 -81.27 7.13 -51.40
N ARG A 94 -82.20 6.62 -52.22
CA ARG A 94 -83.22 5.64 -51.76
C ARG A 94 -82.58 4.39 -51.12
N SER A 95 -81.55 3.82 -51.75
CA SER A 95 -80.84 2.63 -51.27
C SER A 95 -79.99 2.86 -50.02
N ALA A 96 -79.69 4.11 -49.67
CA ALA A 96 -79.06 4.50 -48.42
C ALA A 96 -80.12 4.66 -47.32
N PHE A 97 -81.19 5.41 -47.60
CA PHE A 97 -82.31 5.60 -46.66
C PHE A 97 -83.04 4.30 -46.29
N GLU A 98 -83.17 3.35 -47.20
CA GLU A 98 -83.74 2.01 -46.94
C GLU A 98 -82.95 1.20 -45.90
N LYS A 99 -81.67 1.52 -45.69
CA LYS A 99 -80.79 0.83 -44.72
C LYS A 99 -80.70 1.54 -43.38
N GLU A 100 -81.26 2.75 -43.26
CA GLU A 100 -81.11 3.59 -42.09
C GLU A 100 -82.27 3.35 -41.09
N PRO A 101 -82.00 2.93 -39.84
CA PRO A 101 -83.03 2.43 -38.91
C PRO A 101 -84.02 3.50 -38.41
N PHE A 102 -83.86 4.76 -38.83
CA PHE A 102 -84.73 5.87 -38.50
C PHE A 102 -86.00 5.95 -39.38
N ILE A 103 -86.05 5.24 -40.52
CA ILE A 103 -87.19 5.28 -41.45
C ILE A 103 -88.06 4.01 -41.28
N PRO A 104 -89.35 4.13 -40.93
CA PRO A 104 -90.25 2.98 -40.82
C PRO A 104 -90.42 2.26 -42.17
N PRO A 105 -90.43 0.91 -42.20
CA PRO A 105 -90.59 0.15 -43.45
C PRO A 105 -91.85 0.56 -44.24
N GLY A 106 -91.64 0.99 -45.49
CA GLY A 106 -92.72 1.39 -46.40
C GLY A 106 -93.12 2.87 -46.34
N MET A 107 -92.53 3.70 -45.48
CA MET A 107 -92.73 5.16 -45.50
C MET A 107 -91.70 5.87 -46.39
N THR A 108 -92.16 6.90 -47.12
CA THR A 108 -91.26 7.81 -47.84
C THR A 108 -90.56 8.76 -46.85
N PRO A 109 -89.24 8.97 -46.94
CA PRO A 109 -88.54 9.88 -46.05
C PRO A 109 -88.95 11.34 -46.32
N GLU A 110 -89.75 11.93 -45.41
CA GLU A 110 -90.00 13.37 -45.48
C GLU A 110 -88.72 14.16 -45.18
N PRO A 111 -88.43 15.25 -45.91
CA PRO A 111 -87.23 16.06 -45.68
C PRO A 111 -87.07 16.54 -44.22
N LYS A 112 -88.18 16.83 -43.54
CA LYS A 112 -88.17 17.27 -42.12
C LYS A 112 -87.60 16.20 -41.19
N PHE A 113 -88.02 14.94 -41.36
CA PHE A 113 -87.51 13.83 -40.55
C PHE A 113 -86.01 13.63 -40.82
N VAL A 114 -85.59 13.58 -42.09
CA VAL A 114 -84.17 13.42 -42.47
C VAL A 114 -83.30 14.55 -41.90
N VAL A 115 -83.73 15.81 -42.03
CA VAL A 115 -83.01 16.96 -41.47
C VAL A 115 -82.91 16.87 -39.93
N SER A 116 -84.00 16.49 -39.25
CA SER A 116 -83.98 16.32 -37.78
C SER A 116 -83.04 15.19 -37.33
N TYR A 117 -82.97 14.09 -38.09
CA TYR A 117 -82.05 12.98 -37.81
C TYR A 117 -80.59 13.40 -38.03
N LEU A 118 -80.28 14.07 -39.14
CA LEU A 118 -78.94 14.60 -39.40
C LEU A 118 -78.50 15.64 -38.36
N GLN A 119 -79.42 16.47 -37.85
CA GLN A 119 -79.15 17.42 -36.78
C GLN A 119 -78.88 16.71 -35.43
N ASN A 120 -79.68 15.69 -35.08
CA ASN A 120 -79.47 14.86 -33.90
C ASN A 120 -78.17 14.04 -33.98
N LEU A 121 -77.87 13.48 -35.15
CA LEU A 121 -76.65 12.73 -35.40
C LEU A 121 -75.42 13.65 -35.24
N ARG A 122 -75.44 14.84 -35.84
CA ARG A 122 -74.39 15.87 -35.66
C ARG A 122 -74.20 16.26 -34.20
N SER A 123 -75.28 16.49 -33.44
CA SER A 123 -75.15 16.84 -32.02
C SER A 123 -74.63 15.68 -31.17
N SER A 124 -74.93 14.43 -31.55
CA SER A 124 -74.35 13.24 -30.92
C SER A 124 -72.86 13.05 -31.27
N GLU A 125 -72.45 13.33 -32.52
CA GLU A 125 -71.06 13.33 -32.97
C GLU A 125 -70.25 14.38 -32.22
N GLU A 126 -70.77 15.60 -32.11
CA GLU A 126 -70.14 16.70 -31.38
C GLU A 126 -70.03 16.41 -29.88
N SER A 127 -71.06 15.80 -29.27
CA SER A 127 -71.02 15.35 -27.88
C SER A 127 -69.99 14.24 -27.64
N LEU A 128 -69.90 13.25 -28.54
CA LEU A 128 -68.92 12.16 -28.45
C LEU A 128 -67.49 12.68 -28.67
N ARG A 129 -67.31 13.62 -29.61
CA ARG A 129 -66.05 14.34 -29.85
C ARG A 129 -65.62 15.13 -28.60
N GLU A 130 -66.54 15.85 -27.95
CA GLU A 130 -66.21 16.57 -26.73
C GLU A 130 -65.89 15.63 -25.57
N GLN A 131 -66.61 14.50 -25.42
CA GLN A 131 -66.30 13.45 -24.46
C GLN A 131 -64.92 12.84 -24.70
N LEU A 132 -64.54 12.58 -25.95
CA LEU A 132 -63.21 12.10 -26.33
C LEU A 132 -62.11 13.12 -25.98
N GLU A 133 -62.30 14.40 -26.24
CA GLU A 133 -61.33 15.43 -25.88
C GLU A 133 -61.24 15.65 -24.35
N ARG A 134 -62.35 15.50 -23.62
CA ARG A 134 -62.33 15.45 -22.13
C ARG A 134 -61.58 14.21 -21.63
N ALA A 135 -61.71 13.05 -22.30
CA ALA A 135 -61.01 11.82 -21.95
C ALA A 135 -59.49 11.95 -22.16
N LYS A 136 -59.05 12.40 -23.34
CA LYS A 136 -57.63 12.69 -23.65
C LYS A 136 -57.01 13.67 -22.66
N LYS A 137 -57.74 14.73 -22.27
CA LYS A 137 -57.26 15.70 -21.26
C LYS A 137 -57.10 15.08 -19.88
N LYS A 138 -57.99 14.16 -19.48
CA LYS A 138 -57.84 13.38 -18.23
C LYS A 138 -56.67 12.40 -18.30
N GLU A 139 -56.50 11.70 -19.42
CA GLU A 139 -55.39 10.78 -19.67
C GLU A 139 -54.03 11.49 -19.59
N ALA A 140 -53.87 12.62 -20.29
CA ALA A 140 -52.67 13.44 -20.23
C ALA A 140 -52.38 13.96 -18.81
N ALA A 141 -53.42 14.39 -18.07
CA ALA A 141 -53.27 14.78 -16.67
C ALA A 141 -52.84 13.60 -15.78
N PHE A 142 -53.40 12.40 -15.99
CA PHE A 142 -52.99 11.20 -15.27
C PHE A 142 -51.53 10.84 -15.54
N ILE A 143 -51.08 10.84 -16.80
CA ILE A 143 -49.67 10.60 -17.17
C ILE A 143 -48.73 11.54 -16.41
N VAL A 144 -49.04 12.85 -16.37
CA VAL A 144 -48.23 13.82 -15.60
C VAL A 144 -48.25 13.53 -14.10
N THR A 145 -49.40 13.16 -13.52
CA THR A 145 -49.46 12.80 -12.08
C THR A 145 -48.75 11.49 -11.75
N PHE A 146 -48.74 10.51 -12.66
CA PHE A 146 -48.01 9.25 -12.48
C PHE A 146 -46.50 9.50 -12.55
N ALA A 147 -46.01 10.23 -13.57
CA ALA A 147 -44.59 10.59 -13.67
C ALA A 147 -44.10 11.34 -12.41
N LYS A 148 -44.89 12.29 -11.89
CA LYS A 148 -44.56 12.98 -10.63
C LYS A 148 -44.55 12.05 -9.41
N ARG A 149 -45.47 11.09 -9.33
CA ARG A 149 -45.49 10.05 -8.28
C ARG A 149 -44.31 9.08 -8.37
N GLU A 150 -43.88 8.73 -9.58
CA GLU A 150 -42.70 7.89 -9.79
C GLU A 150 -41.41 8.61 -9.41
N GLN A 151 -41.31 9.91 -9.70
CA GLN A 151 -40.24 10.78 -9.21
C GLN A 151 -40.23 10.86 -7.67
N GLU A 152 -41.38 11.16 -7.04
CA GLU A 152 -41.54 11.19 -5.57
C GLU A 152 -41.09 9.86 -4.93
N ILE A 153 -41.48 8.73 -5.52
CA ILE A 153 -41.05 7.38 -5.10
C ILE A 153 -39.54 7.17 -5.29
N ALA A 154 -38.92 7.71 -6.35
CA ALA A 154 -37.48 7.62 -6.57
C ALA A 154 -36.67 8.47 -5.57
N GLU A 155 -37.13 9.68 -5.27
CA GLU A 155 -36.55 10.58 -4.27
C GLU A 155 -36.62 9.97 -2.87
N LEU A 156 -37.80 9.47 -2.46
CA LEU A 156 -37.99 8.74 -1.20
C LEU A 156 -37.12 7.47 -1.12
N LYS A 157 -36.98 6.72 -2.23
CA LYS A 157 -36.05 5.58 -2.30
C LYS A 157 -34.59 6.01 -2.12
N SER A 158 -34.19 7.19 -2.59
CA SER A 158 -32.84 7.69 -2.30
C SER A 158 -32.69 8.07 -0.84
N ALA A 159 -33.58 8.90 -0.29
CA ALA A 159 -33.55 9.30 1.11
C ALA A 159 -33.49 8.08 2.07
N VAL A 160 -34.19 6.99 1.76
CA VAL A 160 -34.11 5.73 2.51
C VAL A 160 -32.75 5.02 2.38
N ARG A 161 -32.07 5.07 1.22
CA ARG A 161 -30.68 4.59 1.09
C ARG A 161 -29.71 5.46 1.88
N ASP A 162 -29.89 6.77 1.84
CA ASP A 162 -29.00 7.74 2.45
C ASP A 162 -29.13 7.70 3.99
N LEU A 163 -30.35 7.61 4.52
CA LEU A 163 -30.61 7.33 5.94
C LEU A 163 -30.09 5.95 6.36
N ARG A 164 -30.19 4.91 5.51
CA ARG A 164 -29.55 3.60 5.79
C ARG A 164 -28.02 3.67 5.77
N ALA A 165 -27.42 4.57 4.99
CA ALA A 165 -25.98 4.80 4.99
C ALA A 165 -25.52 5.55 6.25
N GLN A 166 -26.32 6.50 6.75
CA GLN A 166 -26.09 7.17 8.04
C GLN A 166 -26.29 6.23 9.25
N LEU A 167 -27.29 5.33 9.17
CA LEU A 167 -27.61 4.36 10.22
C LEU A 167 -26.61 3.19 10.29
N LYS A 168 -25.87 2.89 9.20
CA LYS A 168 -24.67 2.05 9.26
C LYS A 168 -23.62 2.79 10.10
N PRO A 169 -23.28 2.35 11.34
CA PRO A 169 -22.57 3.21 12.28
C PRO A 169 -21.21 3.72 11.76
N PRO A 170 -21.06 5.05 11.56
CA PRO A 170 -19.77 5.63 11.22
C PRO A 170 -18.84 5.55 12.44
N SER A 171 -17.81 4.70 12.33
CA SER A 171 -16.88 4.33 13.41
C SER A 171 -17.46 3.51 14.57
N MET A 172 -16.55 3.00 15.41
CA MET A 172 -16.86 2.26 16.63
C MET A 172 -17.46 3.14 17.74
N GLN A 173 -17.40 4.48 17.65
CA GLN A 173 -17.81 5.38 18.73
C GLN A 173 -19.32 5.33 19.01
N ALA A 174 -20.16 5.28 17.97
CA ALA A 174 -21.60 5.08 18.15
C ALA A 174 -21.92 3.74 18.86
N ARG A 175 -21.08 2.72 18.67
CA ARG A 175 -21.19 1.43 19.37
C ARG A 175 -20.71 1.51 20.83
N LYS A 176 -19.81 2.43 21.17
CA LYS A 176 -19.46 2.77 22.57
C LYS A 176 -20.56 3.57 23.28
N LEU A 177 -21.34 4.36 22.54
CA LEU A 177 -22.45 5.18 23.07
C LEU A 177 -23.77 4.40 23.24
N LEU A 178 -23.96 3.31 22.49
CA LEU A 178 -25.12 2.41 22.60
C LEU A 178 -24.89 1.23 23.56
N LEU A 179 -23.64 1.02 24.00
CA LEU A 179 -23.34 0.23 25.19
C LEU A 179 -23.39 1.19 26.39
N ASP A 180 -23.91 0.73 27.52
CA ASP A 180 -23.70 1.43 28.79
C ASP A 180 -22.18 1.60 29.04
N PRO A 181 -21.72 2.74 29.56
CA PRO A 181 -20.29 2.99 29.76
C PRO A 181 -19.55 1.94 30.59
N ALA A 182 -20.18 1.39 31.65
CA ALA A 182 -19.59 0.34 32.48
C ALA A 182 -19.60 -1.01 31.75
N ILE A 183 -20.64 -1.32 30.96
CA ILE A 183 -20.65 -2.50 30.08
C ILE A 183 -19.54 -2.41 29.01
N HIS A 184 -19.31 -1.21 28.44
CA HIS A 184 -18.23 -1.00 27.49
C HIS A 184 -16.85 -1.14 28.16
N GLU A 185 -16.69 -0.63 29.38
CA GLU A 185 -15.45 -0.75 30.15
C GLU A 185 -15.16 -2.19 30.55
N GLU A 186 -16.14 -2.94 31.07
CA GLU A 186 -15.98 -4.37 31.37
C GLU A 186 -15.70 -5.20 30.10
N PHE A 187 -16.36 -4.92 28.97
CA PHE A 187 -16.04 -5.60 27.71
C PHE A 187 -14.61 -5.29 27.23
N THR A 188 -14.14 -4.06 27.44
CA THR A 188 -12.74 -3.68 27.14
C THR A 188 -11.76 -4.36 28.09
N ARG A 189 -12.08 -4.43 29.39
CA ARG A 189 -11.28 -5.11 30.43
C ARG A 189 -11.17 -6.61 30.15
N LEU A 190 -12.28 -7.26 29.80
CA LEU A 190 -12.33 -8.67 29.40
C LEU A 190 -11.54 -8.92 28.11
N LYS A 191 -11.68 -8.08 27.08
CA LYS A 191 -10.89 -8.20 25.84
C LYS A 191 -9.39 -8.09 26.11
N ASN A 192 -8.97 -7.08 26.87
CA ASN A 192 -7.56 -6.90 27.23
C ASN A 192 -7.03 -8.07 28.06
N LEU A 193 -7.84 -8.60 28.99
CA LEU A 193 -7.50 -9.77 29.78
C LEU A 193 -7.35 -11.03 28.91
N VAL A 194 -8.23 -11.25 27.92
CA VAL A 194 -8.08 -12.35 26.96
C VAL A 194 -6.79 -12.20 26.15
N GLU A 195 -6.49 -11.00 25.62
CA GLU A 195 -5.26 -10.74 24.86
C GLU A 195 -3.99 -10.93 25.72
N GLU A 196 -4.01 -10.54 27.00
CA GLU A 196 -2.94 -10.83 27.96
C GLU A 196 -2.78 -12.34 28.21
N LYS A 197 -3.88 -13.07 28.42
CA LYS A 197 -3.85 -14.52 28.67
C LYS A 197 -3.43 -15.30 27.43
N ASP A 198 -3.88 -14.95 26.24
CA ASP A 198 -3.44 -15.58 24.98
C ASP A 198 -1.94 -15.34 24.75
N LYS A 199 -1.45 -14.11 25.01
CA LYS A 199 0.00 -13.84 25.00
C LYS A 199 0.74 -14.69 26.03
N LYS A 200 0.20 -14.85 27.25
CA LYS A 200 0.82 -15.68 28.30
C LYS A 200 0.79 -17.18 27.96
N VAL A 201 -0.28 -17.68 27.36
CA VAL A 201 -0.38 -19.05 26.85
C VAL A 201 0.66 -19.27 25.76
N LYS A 202 0.80 -18.35 24.80
CA LYS A 202 1.83 -18.43 23.77
C LYS A 202 3.23 -18.39 24.37
N GLU A 203 3.53 -17.46 25.27
CA GLU A 203 4.82 -17.42 25.98
C GLU A 203 5.12 -18.74 26.71
N LEU A 204 4.12 -19.37 27.35
CA LEU A 204 4.30 -20.65 28.02
C LEU A 204 4.46 -21.81 27.02
N GLN A 205 3.77 -21.79 25.88
CA GLN A 205 3.97 -22.76 24.78
C GLN A 205 5.36 -22.63 24.15
N ASP A 206 5.82 -21.42 23.88
CA ASP A 206 7.15 -21.13 23.34
C ASP A 206 8.25 -21.55 24.35
N ASN A 207 8.05 -21.31 25.66
CA ASN A 207 8.94 -21.80 26.71
C ASN A 207 8.91 -23.33 26.83
N ILE A 208 7.75 -23.99 26.76
CA ILE A 208 7.64 -25.45 26.74
C ILE A 208 8.33 -26.02 25.50
N ALA A 209 8.20 -25.40 24.33
CA ALA A 209 8.90 -25.80 23.11
C ALA A 209 10.43 -25.63 23.22
N ALA A 210 10.91 -24.59 23.91
CA ALA A 210 12.33 -24.37 24.17
C ALA A 210 12.91 -25.35 25.22
N VAL A 211 12.15 -25.65 26.29
CA VAL A 211 12.51 -26.63 27.33
C VAL A 211 12.42 -28.07 26.78
N ASN A 212 11.53 -28.33 25.82
CA ASN A 212 11.50 -29.55 25.02
C ASN A 212 12.65 -29.60 23.98
N PHE A 213 13.87 -29.37 24.45
CA PHE A 213 15.09 -29.63 23.70
C PHE A 213 15.17 -31.13 23.38
N THR A 214 14.72 -31.52 22.19
CA THR A 214 14.87 -32.88 21.67
C THR A 214 16.25 -33.00 20.98
N PRO A 215 17.21 -33.80 21.50
CA PRO A 215 18.52 -33.96 20.86
C PRO A 215 18.46 -34.49 19.41
N GLN A 216 17.32 -35.04 18.99
CA GLN A 216 17.09 -35.64 17.68
C GLN A 216 16.60 -34.65 16.61
N SER A 217 16.08 -33.47 16.98
CA SER A 217 15.59 -32.46 16.01
C SER A 217 16.73 -31.80 15.25
N LYS A 218 16.44 -31.16 14.11
CA LYS A 218 17.48 -30.50 13.30
C LYS A 218 18.24 -29.41 14.08
N MET A 219 17.52 -28.62 14.89
CA MET A 219 18.12 -27.61 15.77
C MET A 219 18.85 -28.26 16.95
N GLY A 220 18.24 -29.25 17.61
CA GLY A 220 18.87 -29.96 18.74
C GLY A 220 20.18 -30.65 18.36
N LYS A 221 20.22 -31.32 17.21
CA LYS A 221 21.45 -31.93 16.65
C LYS A 221 22.54 -30.90 16.37
N MET A 222 22.17 -29.75 15.79
CA MET A 222 23.12 -28.66 15.50
C MET A 222 23.68 -28.05 16.79
N LEU A 223 22.84 -27.86 17.81
CA LEU A 223 23.27 -27.33 19.10
C LEU A 223 24.15 -28.34 19.85
N MET A 224 23.78 -29.63 19.91
CA MET A 224 24.63 -30.68 20.47
C MET A 224 25.96 -30.83 19.75
N ALA A 225 26.00 -30.62 18.43
CA ALA A 225 27.25 -30.62 17.66
C ALA A 225 28.12 -29.43 18.06
N LYS A 226 27.56 -28.21 18.13
CA LYS A 226 28.30 -27.01 18.57
C LYS A 226 28.77 -27.11 20.03
N CYS A 227 27.99 -27.72 20.92
CA CYS A 227 28.41 -27.98 22.30
C CYS A 227 29.59 -28.95 22.36
N ARG A 228 29.62 -30.00 21.51
CA ARG A 228 30.77 -30.90 21.41
C ARG A 228 32.00 -30.20 20.85
N THR A 229 31.91 -29.47 19.74
CA THR A 229 33.09 -28.79 19.18
C THR A 229 33.64 -27.73 20.14
N LEU A 230 32.77 -26.97 20.83
CA LEU A 230 33.21 -26.04 21.88
C LEU A 230 33.84 -26.75 23.08
N GLN A 231 33.42 -27.98 23.41
CA GLN A 231 34.05 -28.75 24.48
C GLN A 231 35.42 -29.31 24.02
N GLU A 232 35.49 -29.87 22.81
CA GLU A 232 36.72 -30.33 22.15
C GLU A 232 37.76 -29.17 22.04
N GLU A 233 37.32 -27.98 21.63
CA GLU A 233 38.15 -26.75 21.59
C GLU A 233 38.66 -26.33 22.98
N ASN A 234 37.83 -26.42 24.03
CA ASN A 234 38.25 -26.08 25.40
C ASN A 234 39.19 -27.13 26.01
N GLU A 235 38.96 -28.42 25.73
CA GLU A 235 39.84 -29.51 26.15
C GLU A 235 41.21 -29.38 25.45
N GLU A 236 41.24 -29.03 24.17
CA GLU A 236 42.48 -28.76 23.42
C GLU A 236 43.23 -27.51 23.95
N ILE A 237 42.54 -26.40 24.22
CA ILE A 237 43.15 -25.22 24.86
C ILE A 237 43.73 -25.58 26.25
N GLY A 238 43.03 -26.41 27.02
CA GLY A 238 43.51 -26.94 28.29
C GLY A 238 44.77 -27.81 28.13
N ASN A 239 44.79 -28.69 27.13
CA ASN A 239 45.96 -29.52 26.81
C ASN A 239 47.17 -28.66 26.43
N GLN A 240 47.01 -27.71 25.49
CA GLN A 240 48.09 -26.82 25.06
C GLN A 240 48.66 -25.98 26.22
N ALA A 241 47.81 -25.50 27.13
CA ALA A 241 48.26 -24.78 28.32
C ALA A 241 49.05 -25.67 29.29
N ASN A 242 48.59 -26.91 29.50
CA ASN A 242 49.26 -27.90 30.34
C ASN A 242 50.60 -28.36 29.73
N GLU A 243 50.64 -28.68 28.45
CA GLU A 243 51.84 -29.07 27.70
C GLU A 243 52.88 -27.95 27.70
N GLY A 244 52.47 -26.71 27.43
CA GLY A 244 53.35 -25.54 27.52
C GLY A 244 53.97 -25.39 28.91
N LYS A 245 53.20 -25.63 29.99
CA LYS A 245 53.72 -25.56 31.36
C LYS A 245 54.64 -26.74 31.70
N ILE A 246 54.31 -27.94 31.23
CA ILE A 246 55.17 -29.14 31.38
C ILE A 246 56.49 -28.93 30.64
N HIS A 247 56.49 -28.34 29.45
CA HIS A 247 57.70 -28.04 28.68
C HIS A 247 58.57 -26.99 29.39
N GLU A 248 57.99 -25.89 29.89
CA GLU A 248 58.70 -24.88 30.69
C GLU A 248 59.37 -25.49 31.94
N LEU A 249 58.65 -26.33 32.68
CA LEU A 249 59.17 -27.02 33.86
C LEU A 249 60.25 -28.04 33.50
N THR A 250 60.11 -28.74 32.38
CA THR A 250 61.12 -29.70 31.87
C THR A 250 62.43 -28.98 31.51
N MET A 251 62.34 -27.83 30.82
CA MET A 251 63.51 -27.01 30.49
C MET A 251 64.20 -26.46 31.75
N LYS A 252 63.43 -25.99 32.74
CA LYS A 252 63.97 -25.55 34.04
C LYS A 252 64.66 -26.69 34.81
N LEU A 253 64.08 -27.89 34.80
CA LEU A 253 64.67 -29.08 35.40
C LEU A 253 65.98 -29.51 34.71
N ALA A 254 66.04 -29.41 33.38
CA ALA A 254 67.26 -29.68 32.61
C ALA A 254 68.39 -28.68 32.95
N LEU A 255 68.08 -27.38 32.98
CA LEU A 255 69.02 -26.33 33.38
C LEU A 255 69.56 -26.56 34.82
N GLN A 256 68.66 -26.85 35.77
CA GLN A 256 69.03 -27.15 37.15
C GLN A 256 69.91 -28.40 37.27
N ARG A 257 69.66 -29.44 36.46
CA ARG A 257 70.55 -30.62 36.39
C ARG A 257 71.94 -30.26 35.87
N SER A 258 72.04 -29.39 34.86
CA SER A 258 73.33 -28.90 34.34
C SER A 258 74.11 -28.13 35.42
N GLN A 259 73.45 -27.19 36.10
CA GLN A 259 74.06 -26.40 37.18
C GLN A 259 74.53 -27.28 38.35
N ASN A 260 73.74 -28.29 38.73
CA ASN A 260 74.14 -29.26 39.76
C ASN A 260 75.29 -30.18 39.32
N ALA A 261 75.42 -30.49 38.03
CA ALA A 261 76.55 -31.26 37.51
C ALA A 261 77.84 -30.42 37.49
N GLU A 262 77.75 -29.16 37.09
CA GLU A 262 78.88 -28.22 37.06
C GLU A 262 79.39 -27.90 38.48
N LEU A 263 78.49 -27.62 39.43
CA LEU A 263 78.87 -27.46 40.85
C LEU A 263 79.60 -28.69 41.40
N LYS A 264 79.14 -29.90 41.08
CA LYS A 264 79.83 -31.14 41.47
C LYS A 264 81.22 -31.24 40.83
N SER A 265 81.37 -30.88 39.56
CA SER A 265 82.67 -30.85 38.88
C SER A 265 83.63 -29.83 39.49
N GLN A 266 83.12 -28.67 39.94
CA GLN A 266 83.90 -27.66 40.65
C GLN A 266 84.35 -28.15 42.03
N PHE A 267 83.45 -28.76 42.81
CA PHE A 267 83.80 -29.39 44.09
C PHE A 267 84.83 -30.52 43.94
N GLU A 268 84.70 -31.38 42.91
CA GLU A 268 85.68 -32.44 42.64
C GLU A 268 87.06 -31.87 42.26
N GLY A 269 87.09 -30.76 41.51
CA GLY A 269 88.32 -30.01 41.22
C GLY A 269 88.97 -29.43 42.49
N LEU A 270 88.19 -28.81 43.36
CA LEU A 270 88.68 -28.28 44.65
C LEU A 270 89.19 -29.39 45.57
N CYS A 271 88.54 -30.56 45.61
CA CYS A 271 89.02 -31.70 46.40
C CYS A 271 90.41 -32.17 45.91
N LYS A 272 90.62 -32.26 44.59
CA LYS A 272 91.93 -32.62 44.01
C LYS A 272 93.00 -31.55 44.27
N GLN A 273 92.62 -30.27 44.33
CA GLN A 273 93.54 -29.19 44.71
C GLN A 273 93.94 -29.29 46.20
N ILE A 274 93.00 -29.58 47.09
CA ILE A 274 93.25 -29.79 48.52
C ILE A 274 94.12 -31.04 48.74
N GLU A 275 93.85 -32.13 48.02
CA GLU A 275 94.68 -33.34 48.01
C GLU A 275 96.11 -33.02 47.57
N GLY A 276 96.30 -32.28 46.46
CA GLY A 276 97.62 -31.83 46.01
C GLY A 276 98.37 -30.99 47.07
N LEU A 277 97.69 -29.99 47.65
CA LEU A 277 98.25 -29.17 48.73
C LEU A 277 98.60 -29.99 49.98
N THR A 278 97.82 -31.03 50.30
CA THR A 278 98.11 -31.93 51.43
C THR A 278 99.38 -32.73 51.18
N ASN A 279 99.53 -33.33 49.99
CA ASN A 279 100.75 -34.04 49.58
C ASN A 279 101.99 -33.12 49.59
N ASP A 280 101.83 -31.83 49.23
CA ASP A 280 102.92 -30.86 49.24
C ASP A 280 103.29 -30.41 50.68
N VAL A 281 102.32 -30.29 51.58
CA VAL A 281 102.55 -30.07 53.03
C VAL A 281 103.23 -31.28 53.66
N GLU A 282 102.81 -32.51 53.36
CA GLU A 282 103.45 -33.74 53.84
C GLU A 282 104.93 -33.81 53.41
N ARG A 283 105.22 -33.55 52.14
CA ARG A 283 106.60 -33.49 51.62
C ARG A 283 107.42 -32.35 52.23
N SER A 284 106.80 -31.20 52.51
CA SER A 284 107.46 -30.10 53.22
C SER A 284 107.78 -30.47 54.67
N ASN A 285 106.90 -31.21 55.34
CA ASN A 285 107.12 -31.68 56.71
C ASN A 285 108.25 -32.73 56.77
N GLU A 286 108.28 -33.67 55.81
CA GLU A 286 109.39 -34.62 55.64
C GLU A 286 110.73 -33.89 55.43
N MET A 287 110.75 -32.86 54.57
CA MET A 287 111.94 -32.04 54.36
C MET A 287 112.35 -31.22 55.60
N VAL A 288 111.39 -30.75 56.41
CA VAL A 288 111.67 -30.07 57.69
C VAL A 288 112.29 -31.03 58.70
N LEU A 289 111.80 -32.27 58.82
CA LEU A 289 112.40 -33.29 59.69
C LEU A 289 113.86 -33.58 59.27
N ILE A 290 114.10 -33.81 57.98
CA ILE A 290 115.46 -34.05 57.44
C ILE A 290 116.40 -32.84 57.66
N LEU A 291 115.87 -31.62 57.77
CA LEU A 291 116.64 -30.42 58.12
C LEU A 291 116.86 -30.29 59.63
N GLN A 292 115.90 -30.72 60.46
CA GLN A 292 116.05 -30.78 61.92
C GLN A 292 117.11 -31.81 62.32
N ASP A 293 117.06 -33.04 61.78
CA ASP A 293 118.08 -34.08 62.00
C ASP A 293 119.50 -33.57 61.69
N LYS A 294 119.64 -32.78 60.62
CA LYS A 294 120.92 -32.18 60.20
C LYS A 294 121.35 -30.99 61.05
N VAL A 295 120.41 -30.26 61.65
CA VAL A 295 120.74 -29.22 62.63
C VAL A 295 121.20 -29.88 63.92
N GLU A 296 120.53 -30.93 64.39
CA GLU A 296 120.94 -31.69 65.59
C GLU A 296 122.30 -32.38 65.38
N GLU A 297 122.57 -32.98 64.22
CA GLU A 297 123.91 -33.50 63.85
C GLU A 297 124.99 -32.40 63.89
N LYS A 298 124.66 -31.18 63.43
CA LYS A 298 125.59 -30.04 63.43
C LYS A 298 125.78 -29.44 64.81
N ASP A 299 124.74 -29.36 65.63
CA ASP A 299 124.83 -28.89 67.01
C ASP A 299 125.59 -29.91 67.89
N GLU A 300 125.45 -31.21 67.62
CA GLU A 300 126.32 -32.25 68.20
C GLU A 300 127.79 -32.07 67.78
N GLU A 301 128.07 -31.83 66.49
CA GLU A 301 129.44 -31.57 65.98
C GLU A 301 130.03 -30.30 66.60
N ILE A 302 129.23 -29.24 66.73
CA ILE A 302 129.60 -27.98 67.41
C ILE A 302 129.84 -28.21 68.91
N SER A 303 129.03 -29.02 69.61
CA SER A 303 129.26 -29.36 71.02
C SER A 303 130.59 -30.09 71.19
N LYS A 304 130.86 -31.12 70.38
CA LYS A 304 132.12 -31.87 70.39
C LYS A 304 133.32 -30.97 70.10
N LEU A 305 133.21 -30.07 69.12
CA LEU A 305 134.26 -29.09 68.81
C LEU A 305 134.45 -28.06 69.92
N ASN A 306 133.39 -27.64 70.62
CA ASN A 306 133.47 -26.75 71.78
C ASN A 306 134.05 -27.45 73.03
N GLU A 307 133.73 -28.74 73.24
CA GLU A 307 134.35 -29.58 74.26
C GLU A 307 135.85 -29.73 73.99
N GLU A 308 136.24 -30.08 72.76
CA GLU A 308 137.65 -30.08 72.32
C GLU A 308 138.32 -28.70 72.49
N LEU A 309 137.62 -27.60 72.20
CA LEU A 309 138.13 -26.25 72.37
C LEU A 309 138.30 -25.92 73.87
N ASN A 310 137.40 -26.38 74.73
CA ASN A 310 137.47 -26.18 76.18
C ASN A 310 138.52 -27.08 76.85
N GLU A 311 138.79 -28.29 76.34
CA GLU A 311 139.96 -29.08 76.74
C GLU A 311 141.26 -28.37 76.33
N LYS A 312 141.31 -27.79 75.12
CA LYS A 312 142.48 -27.00 74.67
C LYS A 312 142.63 -25.71 75.48
N ASN A 313 141.53 -25.00 75.78
CA ASN A 313 141.54 -23.79 76.59
C ASN A 313 141.87 -24.06 78.05
N THR A 314 141.39 -25.14 78.68
CA THR A 314 141.79 -25.49 80.06
C THR A 314 143.27 -25.94 80.16
N ASN A 315 143.87 -26.37 79.05
CA ASN A 315 145.32 -26.53 78.93
C ASN A 315 146.07 -25.19 78.68
N VAL A 316 145.39 -24.10 78.31
CA VAL A 316 145.97 -22.78 78.01
C VAL A 316 145.74 -21.75 79.13
N GLU A 317 144.54 -21.70 79.73
CA GLU A 317 144.14 -20.82 80.85
C GLU A 317 144.85 -21.12 82.17
N LYS A 318 145.79 -22.08 82.17
CA LYS A 318 146.87 -22.12 83.16
C LYS A 318 147.89 -20.98 82.98
N THR A 319 147.66 -20.11 81.99
CA THR A 319 148.49 -18.98 81.57
C THR A 319 147.60 -17.75 81.33
N GLU A 320 147.68 -16.79 82.25
CA GLU A 320 147.46 -15.34 82.02
C GLU A 320 146.04 -14.79 81.66
N LEU A 321 145.22 -14.62 82.71
CA LEU A 321 144.66 -13.33 83.17
C LEU A 321 143.91 -12.39 82.18
N THR A 322 142.58 -12.35 82.34
CA THR A 322 141.70 -11.18 82.69
C THR A 322 142.17 -9.72 82.43
N PRO A 323 141.29 -8.71 82.16
CA PRO A 323 139.80 -8.69 82.13
C PRO A 323 139.26 -7.97 80.84
N ASP A 324 138.12 -7.26 80.68
CA ASP A 324 137.03 -6.80 81.57
C ASP A 324 135.68 -6.50 80.81
N LYS A 325 134.80 -5.70 81.45
CA LYS A 325 133.45 -5.19 81.10
C LYS A 325 133.44 -4.23 79.87
N THR A 326 132.31 -3.78 79.30
CA THR A 326 130.92 -3.54 79.79
C THR A 326 129.85 -3.82 78.70
N ALA A 327 128.60 -3.97 79.13
CA ALA A 327 127.40 -4.03 78.26
C ALA A 327 126.29 -3.10 78.81
N ASN A 328 125.36 -2.67 77.96
CA ASN A 328 124.09 -2.02 78.33
C ASN A 328 123.10 -2.07 77.15
N ASP A 329 121.81 -1.81 77.44
CA ASP A 329 120.71 -1.45 76.53
C ASP A 329 120.23 -2.51 75.50
N GLU A 330 118.95 -2.59 75.11
CA GLU A 330 117.68 -2.18 75.76
C GLU A 330 116.55 -3.05 75.17
N GLU A 331 115.42 -3.24 75.88
CA GLU A 331 114.25 -4.01 75.41
C GLU A 331 113.00 -3.12 75.39
N THR A 332 112.26 -3.11 74.27
CA THR A 332 110.96 -2.41 74.15
C THR A 332 109.96 -3.22 73.33
N THR A 333 108.67 -3.03 73.62
CA THR A 333 107.64 -4.07 73.45
C THR A 333 106.53 -3.73 72.45
N THR A 334 106.06 -4.79 71.76
CA THR A 334 104.67 -5.08 71.31
C THR A 334 103.67 -3.95 71.00
N THR A 335 102.96 -4.07 69.87
CA THR A 335 101.48 -4.15 69.87
C THR A 335 100.91 -4.67 68.53
N GLU A 336 99.64 -5.08 68.55
CA GLU A 336 98.89 -5.72 67.46
C GLU A 336 98.01 -4.73 66.66
N ALA A 337 97.56 -5.13 65.47
CA ALA A 337 96.33 -4.64 64.84
C ALA A 337 95.78 -5.68 63.83
N GLN A 338 94.47 -5.63 63.52
CA GLN A 338 93.77 -6.54 62.60
C GLN A 338 92.98 -5.77 61.51
N ALA A 339 92.62 -6.49 60.44
CA ALA A 339 91.55 -6.16 59.48
C ALA A 339 91.79 -4.90 58.60
N GLU A 340 91.02 -4.60 57.54
CA GLU A 340 89.76 -5.19 57.01
C GLU A 340 89.89 -5.62 55.53
N ASN A 341 88.78 -6.08 54.94
CA ASN A 341 88.68 -6.65 53.59
C ASN A 341 87.38 -6.15 52.92
N GLU A 342 87.42 -5.78 51.63
CA GLU A 342 86.24 -5.63 50.73
C GLU A 342 86.48 -6.45 49.46
#